data_AF-A0A2G2ZIQ7-F1
#
_entry.id   AF-A0A2G2ZIQ7-F1
#
_cell.length_a   1.000
_cell.length_b   1.000
_cell.length_c   1.000
_cell.angle_alpha   90.00
_cell.angle_beta   90.00
_cell.angle_gamma   90.00
#
_symmetry.space_group_name_H-M   'P 1'
#
loop_
_entity.id
_entity.type
_entity.pdbx_description
1 polymer ?
#
loop_
_entity_poly.entity_id
_entity_poly.type
_entity_poly.pdbx_seq_one_letter_code
_entity_poly.pdbx_strand_id
1 'polypeptide(L)'
;MLQRLYEDMTNKIDVACKAGTNSYQTKLEYKGFSKWELYSSKKTHAAILQVYKSNKDEGTKDIDWVKLRTLVYFAREKRPQHFYNFKARAMNALVSGSAKINNGPVLLNNNSKSIQDALCFIMDEEKSHEIIFVQFPQSFENATKNEVYGSLRVIDEVEFHGADGYGGPLYSGTSCFQRRDTLYGRDFSIEARIDLKRVSRF
;
A
#
# COMPACT_ATOMS: atom_id res chain seq x y z
N MET A 1 6.83 28.71 -2.71
CA MET A 1 6.88 28.19 -1.32
C MET A 1 7.01 26.67 -1.28
N LEU A 2 6.11 25.92 -1.95
CA LEU A 2 6.14 24.45 -1.95
C LEU A 2 7.44 23.84 -2.48
N GLN A 3 8.00 24.40 -3.57
CA GLN A 3 9.25 23.92 -4.14
C GLN A 3 10.42 24.00 -3.16
N ARG A 4 10.56 25.10 -2.41
CA ARG A 4 11.60 25.24 -1.39
C ARG A 4 11.45 24.22 -0.26
N LEU A 5 10.21 24.01 0.22
CA LEU A 5 9.92 23.00 1.24
C LEU A 5 10.25 21.58 0.75
N TYR A 6 9.99 21.30 -0.53
CA TYR A 6 10.33 20.04 -1.16
C TYR A 6 11.85 19.85 -1.24
N GLU A 7 12.58 20.85 -1.75
CA GLU A 7 14.04 20.83 -1.83
C GLU A 7 14.69 20.65 -0.45
N ASP A 8 14.20 21.36 0.57
CA ASP A 8 14.66 21.20 1.96
C ASP A 8 14.43 19.79 2.49
N MET A 9 13.27 19.20 2.21
CA MET A 9 12.96 17.82 2.59
C MET A 9 13.88 16.82 1.86
N THR A 10 14.09 17.00 0.55
CA THR A 10 15.00 16.16 -0.23
C THR A 10 16.43 16.22 0.31
N ASN A 11 16.92 17.42 0.62
CA ASN A 11 18.25 17.60 1.20
C ASN A 11 18.38 16.88 2.56
N LYS A 12 17.35 16.97 3.43
CA LYS A 12 17.33 16.24 4.71
C LYS A 12 17.39 14.73 4.52
N ILE A 13 16.63 14.20 3.54
CA ILE A 13 16.63 12.77 3.22
C ILE A 13 18.00 12.34 2.70
N ASP A 14 18.61 13.11 1.79
CA ASP A 14 19.92 12.81 1.22
C ASP A 14 21.03 12.80 2.28
N VAL A 15 21.02 13.79 3.19
CA VAL A 15 21.95 13.84 4.33
C VAL A 15 21.80 12.60 5.23
N ALA A 16 20.56 12.20 5.54
CA ALA A 16 20.31 11.00 6.34
C ALA A 16 20.75 9.70 5.63
N CYS A 17 20.50 9.60 4.32
CA CYS A 17 20.95 8.47 3.50
C CYS A 17 22.48 8.35 3.46
N LYS A 18 23.20 9.47 3.28
CA LYS A 18 24.67 9.51 3.26
C LYS A 18 25.29 9.20 4.61
N ALA A 19 24.71 9.70 5.70
CA ALA A 19 25.17 9.43 7.06
C ALA A 19 24.94 7.98 7.50
N GLY A 20 24.04 7.25 6.84
CA GLY A 20 23.64 5.88 7.20
C GLY A 20 22.97 5.78 8.58
N THR A 21 22.72 6.91 9.24
CA THR A 21 22.19 7.02 10.60
C THR A 21 21.34 8.28 10.72
N ASN A 22 20.28 8.20 11.52
CA ASN A 22 19.41 9.35 11.80
C ASN A 22 20.01 10.24 12.88
N SER A 23 19.63 11.53 12.87
CA SER A 23 20.01 12.48 13.92
C SER A 23 19.46 12.05 15.28
N TYR A 24 20.14 12.45 16.35
CA TYR A 24 19.73 12.16 17.73
C TYR A 24 18.30 12.67 18.03
N GLN A 25 17.93 13.82 17.46
CA GLN A 25 16.59 14.41 17.59
C GLN A 25 15.50 13.49 17.02
N THR A 26 15.72 12.95 15.81
CA THR A 26 14.77 12.02 15.16
C THR A 26 14.62 10.72 15.95
N LYS A 27 15.68 10.24 16.58
CA LYS A 27 15.63 9.04 17.44
C LYS A 27 14.80 9.26 18.71
N LEU A 28 14.85 10.47 19.27
CA LEU A 28 14.06 10.87 20.45
C LEU A 28 12.57 10.99 20.14
N GLU A 29 12.22 11.49 18.96
CA GLU A 29 10.83 11.61 18.49
C GLU A 29 10.19 10.23 18.28
N TYR A 30 10.92 9.29 17.67
CA TYR A 30 10.37 7.98 17.31
C TYR A 30 10.97 6.83 18.14
N LYS A 31 10.72 6.88 19.46
CA LYS A 31 11.23 5.92 20.45
C LYS A 31 10.95 4.44 20.11
N GLY A 32 9.90 4.14 19.34
CA GLY A 32 9.54 2.78 18.95
C GLY A 32 10.63 2.04 18.16
N PHE A 33 11.47 2.78 17.43
CA PHE A 33 12.58 2.20 16.64
C PHE A 33 13.83 1.90 17.47
N SER A 34 13.95 2.44 18.68
CA SER A 34 15.12 2.22 19.54
C SER A 34 15.36 0.73 19.85
N LYS A 35 14.29 -0.09 19.87
CA LYS A 35 14.36 -1.54 20.06
C LYS A 35 15.13 -2.28 18.96
N TRP A 36 15.27 -1.72 17.76
CA TRP A 36 16.05 -2.32 16.67
C TRP A 36 17.53 -1.91 16.68
N GLU A 37 17.93 -0.86 17.39
CA GLU A 37 19.32 -0.39 17.35
C GLU A 37 20.31 -1.31 18.10
N LEU A 38 19.84 -2.05 19.11
CA LEU A 38 20.74 -2.79 20.00
C LEU A 38 21.03 -4.23 19.55
N TYR A 39 20.06 -4.93 18.95
CA TYR A 39 20.18 -6.38 18.67
C TYR A 39 19.51 -6.84 17.37
N SER A 40 19.14 -5.92 16.46
CA SER A 40 18.44 -6.29 15.23
C SER A 40 19.36 -6.33 14.02
N SER A 41 19.24 -7.39 13.24
CA SER A 41 19.85 -7.53 11.92
C SER A 41 18.76 -7.72 10.86
N LYS A 42 19.10 -7.56 9.58
CA LYS A 42 18.18 -7.81 8.45
C LYS A 42 17.50 -9.19 8.48
N LYS A 43 18.12 -10.18 9.15
CA LYS A 43 17.66 -11.58 9.27
C LYS A 43 17.02 -11.89 10.63
N THR A 44 17.33 -11.11 11.67
CA THR A 44 16.90 -11.36 13.04
C THR A 44 16.43 -10.08 13.69
N HIS A 45 15.12 -9.92 13.81
CA HIS A 45 14.53 -8.75 14.45
C HIS A 45 13.09 -9.02 14.88
N ALA A 46 12.66 -8.45 16.00
CA ALA A 46 11.28 -8.52 16.46
C ALA A 46 10.34 -7.74 15.53
N ALA A 47 9.04 -8.02 15.60
CA ALA A 47 8.04 -7.22 14.88
C ALA A 47 7.98 -5.78 15.43
N ILE A 48 7.84 -4.80 14.54
CA ILE A 48 7.59 -3.40 14.87
C ILE A 48 6.26 -2.99 14.26
N LEU A 49 5.45 -2.34 15.07
CA LEU A 49 4.30 -1.58 14.64
C LEU A 49 4.44 -0.17 15.21
N GLN A 50 4.63 0.82 14.35
CA GLN A 50 4.74 2.23 14.74
C GLN A 50 3.71 3.04 13.98
N VAL A 51 2.80 3.69 14.69
CA VAL A 51 1.88 4.67 14.11
C VAL A 51 2.63 6.00 14.04
N TYR A 52 2.76 6.56 12.84
CA TYR A 52 3.49 7.80 12.59
C TYR A 52 2.57 9.02 12.70
N LYS A 53 1.42 8.95 12.03
CA LYS A 53 0.33 9.93 12.13
C LYS A 53 -0.97 9.15 12.24
N SER A 54 -1.84 9.53 13.15
CA SER A 54 -3.13 8.90 13.37
C SER A 54 -4.24 9.92 13.20
N ASN A 55 -5.24 9.63 12.38
CA ASN A 55 -6.40 10.50 12.21
C ASN A 55 -7.22 10.74 13.50
N LYS A 56 -6.92 10.00 14.58
CA LYS A 56 -7.52 10.13 15.90
C LYS A 56 -6.87 11.24 16.75
N ASP A 57 -5.67 11.68 16.39
CA ASP A 57 -4.93 12.67 17.17
C ASP A 57 -5.36 14.08 16.73
N GLU A 58 -5.71 14.95 17.67
CA GLU A 58 -6.23 16.29 17.34
C GLU A 58 -5.21 17.17 16.59
N GLY A 59 -3.91 16.89 16.76
CA GLY A 59 -2.80 17.60 16.11
C GLY A 59 -2.48 17.15 14.68
N THR A 60 -3.18 16.15 14.11
CA THR A 60 -2.88 15.64 12.76
C THR A 60 -3.82 16.20 11.70
N LYS A 61 -4.02 17.52 11.70
CA LYS A 61 -4.73 18.23 10.64
C LYS A 61 -3.73 18.89 9.71
N ASP A 62 -4.07 18.99 8.44
CA ASP A 62 -3.29 19.77 7.48
C ASP A 62 -3.58 21.28 7.62
N ILE A 63 -2.98 22.07 6.74
CA ILE A 63 -3.13 23.54 6.72
C ILE A 63 -4.59 23.94 6.47
N ASP A 64 -5.34 23.10 5.76
CA ASP A 64 -6.75 23.27 5.43
C ASP A 64 -7.69 22.67 6.49
N TRP A 65 -7.15 22.32 7.66
CA TRP A 65 -7.85 21.69 8.79
C TRP A 65 -8.47 20.32 8.49
N VAL A 66 -8.04 19.67 7.41
CA VAL A 66 -8.47 18.32 7.03
C VAL A 66 -7.63 17.29 7.80
N LYS A 67 -8.30 16.28 8.35
CA LYS A 67 -7.62 15.20 9.08
C LYS A 67 -6.78 14.38 8.12
N LEU A 68 -5.49 14.23 8.42
CA LEU A 68 -4.60 13.36 7.68
C LEU A 68 -4.95 11.89 7.91
N ARG A 69 -4.80 11.07 6.87
CA ARG A 69 -4.98 9.61 6.97
C ARG A 69 -3.90 9.00 7.89
N THR A 70 -4.29 7.93 8.59
CA THR A 70 -3.39 7.21 9.47
C THR A 70 -2.27 6.54 8.69
N LEU A 71 -1.02 6.86 9.01
CA LEU A 71 0.18 6.24 8.45
C LEU A 71 0.81 5.31 9.49
N VAL A 72 0.95 4.04 9.13
CA VAL A 72 1.50 3.01 10.01
C VAL A 72 2.71 2.37 9.34
N TYR A 73 3.84 2.39 10.05
CA TYR A 73 4.99 1.55 9.74
C TYR A 73 4.81 0.17 10.37
N PHE A 74 4.96 -0.86 9.55
CA PHE A 74 4.87 -2.25 9.99
C PHE A 74 6.03 -3.08 9.47
N ALA A 75 6.80 -3.64 10.38
CA ALA A 75 7.82 -4.63 10.09
C ALA A 75 7.46 -5.93 10.82
N ARG A 76 7.31 -7.02 10.07
CA ARG A 76 7.09 -8.34 10.67
C ARG A 76 8.35 -8.86 11.37
N GLU A 77 8.19 -9.80 12.29
CA GLU A 77 9.33 -10.52 12.86
C GLU A 77 10.08 -11.33 11.79
N LYS A 78 11.41 -11.40 11.95
CA LYS A 78 12.28 -12.29 11.19
C LYS A 78 13.19 -13.07 12.14
N ARG A 79 13.32 -14.36 11.86
CA ARG A 79 14.21 -15.30 12.54
C ARG A 79 14.90 -16.17 11.49
N PRO A 80 16.20 -16.47 11.62
CA PRO A 80 16.95 -17.22 10.62
C PRO A 80 16.46 -18.67 10.46
N GLN A 81 15.82 -19.25 11.48
CA GLN A 81 15.26 -20.60 11.45
C GLN A 81 14.00 -20.71 10.56
N HIS A 82 13.41 -19.59 10.15
CA HIS A 82 12.17 -19.58 9.39
C HIS A 82 12.43 -19.08 7.98
N PHE A 83 12.09 -19.89 6.98
CA PHE A 83 12.11 -19.45 5.59
C PHE A 83 11.20 -18.24 5.41
N TYR A 84 11.66 -17.25 4.66
CA TYR A 84 10.92 -16.02 4.45
C TYR A 84 10.47 -15.93 2.99
N ASN A 85 9.15 -15.99 2.75
CA ASN A 85 8.56 -15.87 1.40
C ASN A 85 8.55 -14.40 0.91
N PHE A 86 9.67 -13.70 1.07
CA PHE A 86 9.93 -12.33 0.60
C PHE A 86 8.70 -11.40 0.66
N LYS A 87 8.26 -10.90 -0.51
CA LYS A 87 7.12 -10.00 -0.69
C LYS A 87 5.80 -10.66 -0.30
N ALA A 88 5.56 -11.92 -0.67
CA ALA A 88 4.33 -12.62 -0.34
C ALA A 88 4.09 -12.67 1.18
N ARG A 89 5.11 -13.04 1.97
CA ARG A 89 4.97 -13.05 3.45
C ARG A 89 4.83 -11.64 4.03
N ALA A 90 5.48 -10.63 3.43
CA ALA A 90 5.34 -9.25 3.87
C ALA A 90 3.91 -8.74 3.64
N MET A 91 3.35 -8.98 2.45
CA MET A 91 1.98 -8.62 2.10
C MET A 91 0.97 -9.36 2.98
N ASN A 92 1.11 -10.68 3.17
CA ASN A 92 0.20 -11.44 4.04
C ASN A 92 0.23 -10.93 5.49
N ALA A 93 1.41 -10.56 6.00
CA ALA A 93 1.51 -9.97 7.34
C ALA A 93 0.83 -8.59 7.40
N LEU A 94 0.91 -7.78 6.34
CA LEU A 94 0.20 -6.50 6.23
C LEU A 94 -1.32 -6.68 6.13
N VAL A 95 -1.81 -7.69 5.40
CA VAL A 95 -3.24 -8.02 5.35
C VAL A 95 -3.75 -8.32 6.76
N SER A 96 -3.06 -9.19 7.50
CA SER A 96 -3.43 -9.52 8.88
C SER A 96 -3.28 -8.35 9.86
N GLY A 97 -2.21 -7.56 9.72
CA GLY A 97 -1.97 -6.39 10.57
C GLY A 97 -3.01 -5.28 10.35
N SER A 98 -3.32 -4.97 9.09
CA SER A 98 -4.33 -3.96 8.73
C SER A 98 -5.74 -4.34 9.18
N ALA A 99 -6.06 -5.64 9.23
CA ALA A 99 -7.33 -6.13 9.79
C ALA A 99 -7.52 -5.71 11.25
N LYS A 100 -6.44 -5.67 12.04
CA LYS A 100 -6.48 -5.27 13.46
C LYS A 100 -6.52 -3.75 13.65
N ILE A 101 -6.09 -2.97 12.66
CA ILE A 101 -5.96 -1.52 12.77
C ILE A 101 -7.23 -0.82 12.29
N ASN A 102 -7.66 -1.10 11.05
CA ASN A 102 -8.80 -0.45 10.42
C ASN A 102 -9.81 -1.43 9.79
N ASN A 103 -9.39 -2.67 9.54
CA ASN A 103 -10.22 -3.70 8.90
C ASN A 103 -10.91 -3.26 7.60
N GLY A 104 -10.24 -2.41 6.81
CA GLY A 104 -10.80 -1.90 5.56
C GLY A 104 -11.11 -3.03 4.57
N PRO A 105 -12.25 -2.98 3.85
CA PRO A 105 -12.71 -4.08 3.00
C PRO A 105 -11.92 -4.23 1.69
N VAL A 106 -11.26 -3.16 1.24
CA VAL A 106 -10.43 -3.12 0.03
C VAL A 106 -8.99 -2.83 0.40
N LEU A 107 -8.08 -3.54 -0.25
CA LEU A 107 -6.65 -3.41 -0.11
C LEU A 107 -6.07 -2.93 -1.44
N LEU A 108 -5.34 -1.82 -1.40
CA LEU A 108 -4.63 -1.27 -2.54
C LEU A 108 -3.15 -1.61 -2.44
N ASN A 109 -2.61 -2.23 -3.49
CA ASN A 109 -1.18 -2.45 -3.65
C ASN A 109 -0.62 -1.54 -4.76
N ASN A 110 -0.18 -0.34 -4.35
CA ASN A 110 0.46 0.70 -5.17
C ASN A 110 -0.48 1.38 -6.20
N ASN A 111 -0.30 2.69 -6.41
CA ASN A 111 -1.14 3.63 -7.21
C ASN A 111 -2.48 4.11 -6.60
N SER A 112 -2.47 5.29 -5.98
CA SER A 112 -3.66 5.94 -5.40
C SER A 112 -4.51 6.74 -6.39
N LYS A 113 -4.05 6.95 -7.62
CA LYS A 113 -4.76 7.81 -8.59
C LYS A 113 -6.06 7.18 -9.09
N SER A 114 -6.14 5.85 -9.08
CA SER A 114 -7.25 5.07 -9.65
C SER A 114 -8.22 4.54 -8.60
N ILE A 115 -8.20 5.09 -7.37
CA ILE A 115 -9.06 4.61 -6.28
C ILE A 115 -10.54 4.78 -6.63
N GLN A 116 -10.92 5.92 -7.20
CA GLN A 116 -12.33 6.18 -7.54
C GLN A 116 -12.83 5.21 -8.60
N ASP A 117 -12.07 5.03 -9.68
CA ASP A 117 -12.40 4.10 -10.76
C ASP A 117 -12.50 2.65 -10.25
N ALA A 118 -11.56 2.23 -9.41
CA ALA A 118 -11.58 0.90 -8.81
C ALA A 118 -12.82 0.66 -7.95
N LEU A 119 -13.23 1.68 -7.20
CA LEU A 119 -14.42 1.59 -6.34
C LEU A 119 -15.69 1.46 -7.16
N CYS A 120 -15.80 2.10 -8.33
CA CYS A 120 -16.96 1.94 -9.21
C CYS A 120 -17.22 0.45 -9.53
N PHE A 121 -16.18 -0.31 -9.89
CA PHE A 121 -16.29 -1.74 -10.17
C PHE A 121 -16.59 -2.57 -8.92
N ILE A 122 -15.86 -2.34 -7.82
CA ILE A 122 -16.01 -3.13 -6.59
C ILE A 122 -17.35 -2.87 -5.91
N MET A 123 -17.94 -1.69 -6.11
CA MET A 123 -19.20 -1.26 -5.51
C MET A 123 -20.40 -1.35 -6.45
N ASP A 124 -20.20 -1.87 -7.67
CA ASP A 124 -21.27 -2.04 -8.66
C ASP A 124 -22.43 -2.88 -8.10
N GLU A 125 -23.66 -2.39 -8.22
CA GLU A 125 -24.83 -3.04 -7.61
C GLU A 125 -25.20 -4.35 -8.30
N GLU A 126 -24.79 -4.58 -9.54
CA GLU A 126 -25.14 -5.77 -10.31
C GLU A 126 -23.98 -6.75 -10.34
N LYS A 127 -22.79 -6.30 -10.74
CA LYS A 127 -21.63 -7.13 -11.07
C LYS A 127 -20.56 -7.21 -10.00
N SER A 128 -20.64 -6.43 -8.92
CA SER A 128 -19.59 -6.42 -7.88
C SER A 128 -19.28 -7.81 -7.30
N HIS A 129 -20.27 -8.69 -7.25
CA HIS A 129 -20.16 -10.05 -6.74
C HIS A 129 -19.26 -10.97 -7.58
N GLU A 130 -19.08 -10.65 -8.87
CA GLU A 130 -18.21 -11.38 -9.80
C GLU A 130 -16.76 -10.88 -9.73
N ILE A 131 -16.51 -9.75 -9.06
CA ILE A 131 -15.23 -9.04 -9.09
C ILE A 131 -14.43 -9.31 -7.81
N ILE A 132 -13.33 -10.04 -7.97
CA ILE A 132 -12.40 -10.40 -6.87
C ILE A 132 -11.37 -9.30 -6.64
N PHE A 133 -10.87 -8.72 -7.73
CA PHE A 133 -9.93 -7.61 -7.73
C PHE A 133 -10.06 -6.78 -9.01
N VAL A 134 -9.56 -5.55 -8.98
CA VAL A 134 -9.43 -4.66 -10.14
C VAL A 134 -7.94 -4.43 -10.38
N GLN A 135 -7.45 -4.81 -11.55
CA GLN A 135 -6.05 -4.64 -11.94
C GLN A 135 -5.95 -3.49 -12.93
N PHE A 136 -5.13 -2.50 -12.60
CA PHE A 136 -4.76 -1.44 -13.52
C PHE A 136 -3.45 -1.80 -14.21
N PRO A 137 -3.29 -1.45 -15.49
CA PRO A 137 -2.03 -1.64 -16.18
C PRO A 137 -0.90 -0.84 -15.52
N GLN A 138 0.31 -1.36 -15.63
CA GLN A 138 1.52 -0.69 -15.14
C GLN A 138 2.20 0.03 -16.30
N SER A 139 1.96 1.32 -16.40
CA SER A 139 2.64 2.18 -17.38
C SER A 139 3.84 2.87 -16.73
N PHE A 140 4.94 2.99 -17.48
CA PHE A 140 6.16 3.68 -17.05
C PHE A 140 6.32 5.00 -17.80
N GLU A 141 6.79 6.03 -17.10
CA GLU A 141 7.14 7.31 -17.73
C GLU A 141 8.47 7.20 -18.49
N ASN A 142 8.71 8.12 -19.44
CA ASN A 142 9.93 8.23 -20.24
C ASN A 142 10.23 7.08 -21.21
N ALA A 143 9.20 6.33 -21.63
CA ALA A 143 9.35 5.34 -22.68
C ALA A 143 9.78 6.01 -24.01
N THR A 144 10.94 5.61 -24.54
CA THR A 144 11.46 6.14 -25.80
C THR A 144 10.61 5.68 -26.99
N LYS A 145 10.60 6.44 -28.09
CA LYS A 145 9.88 6.05 -29.32
C LYS A 145 10.36 4.71 -29.87
N ASN A 146 11.65 4.40 -29.69
CA ASN A 146 12.27 3.15 -30.12
C ASN A 146 12.67 2.32 -28.90
N GLU A 147 11.69 1.75 -28.18
CA GLU A 147 11.99 0.82 -27.09
C GLU A 147 12.33 -0.58 -27.62
N VAL A 148 13.63 -0.89 -27.65
CA VAL A 148 14.14 -2.20 -28.09
C VAL A 148 14.09 -3.24 -26.97
N TYR A 149 13.95 -2.82 -25.71
CA TYR A 149 14.05 -3.68 -24.53
C TYR A 149 12.71 -4.30 -24.08
N GLY A 150 11.64 -4.16 -24.88
CA GLY A 150 10.33 -4.73 -24.59
C GLY A 150 9.53 -3.87 -23.60
N SER A 151 8.60 -3.08 -24.14
CA SER A 151 7.65 -2.30 -23.34
C SER A 151 6.50 -3.18 -22.85
N LEU A 152 5.89 -2.85 -21.70
CA LEU A 152 4.64 -3.49 -21.26
C LEU A 152 3.39 -3.01 -22.06
N ARG A 153 3.56 -2.22 -23.13
CA ARG A 153 2.44 -1.64 -23.89
C ARG A 153 1.54 -2.68 -24.53
N VAL A 154 2.09 -3.78 -25.04
CA VAL A 154 1.25 -4.84 -25.64
C VAL A 154 0.35 -5.48 -24.57
N ILE A 155 0.88 -5.68 -23.36
CA ILE A 155 0.11 -6.21 -22.24
C ILE A 155 -1.00 -5.23 -21.84
N ASP A 156 -0.67 -3.94 -21.77
CA ASP A 156 -1.59 -2.85 -21.43
C ASP A 156 -2.68 -2.64 -22.49
N GLU A 157 -2.28 -2.39 -23.74
CA GLU A 157 -3.15 -1.96 -24.84
C GLU A 157 -3.89 -3.12 -25.55
N VAL A 158 -3.45 -4.38 -25.38
CA VAL A 158 -4.04 -5.52 -26.08
C VAL A 158 -4.42 -6.65 -25.11
N GLU A 159 -3.46 -7.21 -24.39
CA GLU A 159 -3.70 -8.46 -23.63
C GLU A 159 -4.68 -8.27 -22.47
N PHE A 160 -4.57 -7.17 -21.71
CA PHE A 160 -5.46 -6.90 -20.59
C PHE A 160 -6.91 -6.73 -21.05
N HIS A 161 -7.13 -5.99 -22.14
CA HIS A 161 -8.46 -5.84 -22.73
C HIS A 161 -9.03 -7.16 -23.26
N GLY A 162 -8.20 -7.99 -23.89
CA GLY A 162 -8.61 -9.32 -24.35
C GLY A 162 -8.94 -10.27 -23.19
N ALA A 163 -8.12 -10.28 -22.15
CA ALA A 163 -8.32 -11.10 -20.96
C ALA A 163 -9.55 -10.66 -20.15
N ASP A 164 -9.86 -9.36 -20.12
CA ASP A 164 -11.07 -8.84 -19.47
C ASP A 164 -12.35 -9.44 -20.07
N GLY A 165 -12.37 -9.62 -21.40
CA GLY A 165 -13.45 -10.35 -22.09
C GLY A 165 -13.52 -11.86 -21.76
N TYR A 166 -12.49 -12.42 -21.13
CA TYR A 166 -12.37 -13.84 -20.76
C TYR A 166 -12.14 -14.03 -19.25
N GLY A 167 -12.81 -13.22 -18.42
CA GLY A 167 -12.82 -13.39 -16.96
C GLY A 167 -11.78 -12.57 -16.19
N GLY A 168 -11.09 -11.64 -16.85
CA GLY A 168 -10.23 -10.66 -16.20
C GLY A 168 -8.73 -10.87 -16.43
N PRO A 169 -7.92 -9.80 -16.30
CA PRO A 169 -6.46 -9.88 -16.41
C PRO A 169 -5.82 -10.60 -15.21
N LEU A 170 -4.61 -11.10 -15.41
CA LEU A 170 -3.80 -11.72 -14.37
C LEU A 170 -3.34 -10.69 -13.32
N TYR A 171 -3.18 -11.14 -12.08
CA TYR A 171 -2.59 -10.31 -11.02
C TYR A 171 -1.10 -10.05 -11.27
N SER A 172 -0.73 -8.79 -11.49
CA SER A 172 0.65 -8.40 -11.84
C SER A 172 1.50 -7.93 -10.65
N GLY A 173 0.96 -7.91 -9.43
CA GLY A 173 1.74 -7.60 -8.23
C GLY A 173 1.89 -6.12 -7.86
N THR A 174 1.28 -5.21 -8.62
CA THR A 174 1.19 -3.75 -8.39
C THR A 174 -0.11 -3.22 -9.00
N SER A 175 -0.51 -1.99 -8.67
CA SER A 175 -1.66 -1.30 -9.28
C SER A 175 -2.96 -2.10 -9.20
N CYS A 176 -3.17 -2.80 -8.07
CA CYS A 176 -4.29 -3.72 -7.91
C CYS A 176 -5.08 -3.41 -6.63
N PHE A 177 -6.40 -3.44 -6.77
CA PHE A 177 -7.38 -3.31 -5.70
C PHE A 177 -8.02 -4.65 -5.43
N GLN A 178 -7.81 -5.21 -4.24
CA GLN A 178 -8.28 -6.55 -3.89
C GLN A 178 -9.28 -6.49 -2.76
N ARG A 179 -10.34 -7.30 -2.82
CA ARG A 179 -11.22 -7.51 -1.68
C ARG A 179 -10.46 -8.26 -0.58
N ARG A 180 -10.66 -7.84 0.66
CA ARG A 180 -10.07 -8.53 1.82
C ARG A 180 -10.58 -9.95 1.96
N ASP A 181 -11.88 -10.15 1.79
CA ASP A 181 -12.50 -11.46 2.00
C ASP A 181 -12.01 -12.50 1.00
N THR A 182 -11.74 -12.09 -0.24
CA THR A 182 -11.20 -12.99 -1.27
C THR A 182 -9.75 -13.41 -0.97
N LEU A 183 -8.94 -12.52 -0.38
CA LEU A 183 -7.60 -12.89 0.12
C LEU A 183 -7.63 -13.87 1.28
N TYR A 184 -8.77 -13.97 2.00
CA TYR A 184 -8.99 -14.98 3.02
C TYR A 184 -9.63 -16.26 2.47
N GLY A 185 -9.88 -16.35 1.16
CA GLY A 185 -10.54 -17.48 0.53
C GLY A 185 -12.02 -17.61 0.91
N ARG A 186 -12.67 -16.50 1.29
CA ARG A 186 -14.11 -16.49 1.54
C ARG A 186 -14.86 -16.20 0.23
N ASP A 187 -15.98 -16.87 0.06
CA ASP A 187 -16.91 -16.59 -1.03
C ASP A 187 -17.58 -15.23 -0.84
N PHE A 188 -17.99 -14.63 -1.96
CA PHE A 188 -18.75 -13.40 -1.92
C PHE A 188 -20.13 -13.64 -1.28
N SER A 189 -20.50 -12.79 -0.33
CA SER A 189 -21.87 -12.73 0.20
C SER A 189 -22.46 -11.34 -0.03
N ILE A 190 -23.79 -11.27 -0.19
CA ILE A 190 -24.50 -9.98 -0.34
C ILE A 190 -24.27 -9.08 0.89
N GLU A 191 -24.05 -9.67 2.06
CA GLU A 191 -23.69 -8.99 3.31
C GLU A 191 -22.29 -8.37 3.29
N ALA A 192 -21.38 -8.90 2.46
CA ALA A 192 -20.04 -8.38 2.21
C ALA A 192 -20.02 -7.23 1.19
N ARG A 193 -21.19 -6.77 0.71
CA ARG A 193 -21.30 -5.55 -0.09
C ARG A 193 -20.75 -4.37 0.71
N ILE A 194 -19.87 -3.62 0.04
CA ILE A 194 -19.30 -2.40 0.62
C ILE A 194 -20.36 -1.31 0.46
N ASP A 195 -20.86 -0.78 1.57
CA ASP A 195 -21.81 0.34 1.57
C ASP A 195 -21.06 1.67 1.79
N LEU A 196 -21.23 2.62 0.85
CA LEU A 196 -20.67 3.98 0.93
C LEU A 196 -21.03 4.69 2.24
N LYS A 197 -22.19 4.41 2.85
CA LYS A 197 -22.63 5.03 4.11
C LYS A 197 -21.80 4.58 5.32
N ARG A 198 -21.17 3.39 5.25
CA ARG A 198 -20.19 2.93 6.24
C ARG A 198 -18.79 3.50 5.97
N VAL A 199 -18.43 3.74 4.72
CA VAL A 199 -17.09 4.20 4.31
C VAL A 199 -16.93 5.73 4.38
N SER A 200 -18.01 6.49 4.23
CA SER A 200 -18.03 7.97 4.32
C SER A 200 -17.88 8.54 5.74
N ARG A 201 -17.77 7.68 6.76
CA ARG A 201 -17.45 8.07 8.14
C ARG A 201 -15.94 8.11 8.45
N PHE A 202 -15.08 7.90 7.45
CA PHE A 202 -13.62 7.85 7.60
C PHE A 202 -12.92 9.09 7.04
#